data_AF-A0A947DLJ3-F1
#
_entry.id   AF-A0A947DLJ3-F1
#
_cell.length_a   1.000
_cell.length_b   1.000
_cell.length_c   1.000
_cell.angle_alpha   90.00
_cell.angle_beta   90.00
_cell.angle_gamma   90.00
#
_symmetry.space_group_name_H-M   'P 1'
#
loop_
_entity.id
_entity.type
_entity.pdbx_description
1 polymer ?
#
loop_
_entity_poly.entity_id
_entity_poly.type
_entity_poly.pdbx_seq_one_letter_code
_entity_poly.pdbx_strand_id
1 'polypeptide(L)'
;MTPEQPHNFAGETAGAAAPNDAPRARVGRFVHSEGFRNAILAVIVVNAILLGINTDHGFHDRYGRLMAQFDLAVTAIFVCEISMKLYADRLKFFRDGWNVFDFLIVFASVLTLGSTGVAALRVFRVLRVVRVLRVFRLFSVVKELRRVVEAFLNAIPGMSAIIAVLLLMFYVSAVITTDLFGREQPELFGSMGASFFTLFQIMTGDGWSEVVRLLDDNFPWAWLFFVPFITLTSFAVLNMFIAVIVDSLQREQVRAIETANADLRAGITEARETLEGEIGDVSADVQEIEDAEVVAARERAEIMASIAALREELREMRAGMAKRE
;
A
#
# COMPACT_ATOMS: atom_id res chain seq x y z
N MET A 1 6.25 -22.58 36.22
CA MET A 1 5.94 -21.61 37.30
C MET A 1 7.18 -20.78 37.56
N THR A 2 7.24 -19.64 36.91
CA THR A 2 8.16 -18.52 37.16
C THR A 2 7.25 -17.30 37.25
N PRO A 3 7.35 -16.45 38.29
CA PRO A 3 6.33 -15.46 38.55
C PRO A 3 6.41 -14.31 37.54
N GLU A 4 5.25 -13.92 37.04
CA GLU A 4 5.04 -12.75 36.17
C GLU A 4 5.49 -11.47 36.86
N GLN A 5 6.22 -10.63 36.11
CA GLN A 5 6.43 -9.23 36.46
C GLN A 5 5.25 -8.39 35.93
N PRO A 6 4.77 -7.38 36.68
CA PRO A 6 3.70 -6.52 36.22
C PRO A 6 4.27 -5.48 35.24
N HIS A 7 3.86 -5.55 33.97
CA HIS A 7 4.09 -4.48 33.02
C HIS A 7 3.12 -3.32 33.32
N ASN A 8 3.64 -2.20 33.81
CA ASN A 8 2.88 -0.96 33.81
C ASN A 8 3.73 0.29 33.48
N PHE A 9 3.12 1.13 32.63
CA PHE A 9 3.41 2.54 32.28
C PHE A 9 4.85 3.00 31.99
N ALA A 10 5.14 3.18 30.71
CA ALA A 10 5.70 4.42 30.15
C ALA A 10 5.48 4.35 28.63
N GLY A 11 4.50 5.06 28.07
CA GLY A 11 4.74 6.48 27.80
C GLY A 11 5.91 6.58 26.84
N GLU A 12 5.71 6.07 25.61
CA GLU A 12 6.66 6.15 24.51
C GLU A 12 7.08 7.62 24.40
N THR A 13 8.33 7.86 24.81
CA THR A 13 8.90 9.20 24.89
C THR A 13 8.97 9.72 23.47
N ALA A 14 7.99 10.54 23.12
CA ALA A 14 8.05 11.46 22.00
C ALA A 14 9.43 12.11 22.05
N GLY A 15 10.29 11.73 21.10
CA GLY A 15 11.67 12.19 21.04
C GLY A 15 11.69 13.70 21.22
N ALA A 16 12.22 14.13 22.36
CA ALA A 16 12.35 15.54 22.73
C ALA A 16 13.15 16.23 21.62
N ALA A 17 12.46 16.96 20.75
CA ALA A 17 13.09 17.79 19.74
C ALA A 17 13.98 18.80 20.45
N ALA A 18 15.24 18.89 20.02
CA ALA A 18 16.22 19.80 20.62
C ALA A 18 15.72 21.26 20.56
N PRO A 19 16.13 22.16 21.48
CA PRO A 19 15.61 23.52 21.59
C PRO A 19 15.74 24.38 20.31
N ASN A 20 16.66 24.02 19.41
CA ASN A 20 16.90 24.69 18.13
C ASN A 20 15.93 24.28 17.00
N ASP A 21 14.99 23.37 17.26
CA ASP A 21 14.00 22.92 16.28
C ASP A 21 12.71 23.74 16.25
N ALA A 22 12.55 24.74 17.12
CA ALA A 22 11.34 25.58 17.17
C ALA A 22 10.97 26.28 15.83
N PRO A 23 11.88 26.97 15.12
CA PRO A 23 11.55 27.56 13.82
C PRO A 23 11.27 26.50 12.75
N ARG A 24 12.02 25.39 12.78
CA ARG A 24 11.85 24.26 11.85
C ARG A 24 10.50 23.58 12.02
N ALA A 25 10.09 23.32 13.25
CA ALA A 25 8.78 22.74 13.58
C ALA A 25 7.63 23.69 13.19
N ARG A 26 7.84 25.01 13.29
CA ARG A 26 6.87 26.00 12.80
C ARG A 26 6.72 25.97 11.29
N VAL A 27 7.83 25.91 10.54
CA VAL A 27 7.81 25.75 9.08
C VAL A 27 7.17 24.43 8.68
N GLY A 28 7.52 23.32 9.36
CA GLY A 28 6.91 22.01 9.12
C GLY A 28 5.39 22.02 9.29
N ARG A 29 4.88 22.59 10.40
CA ARG A 29 3.42 22.73 10.61
C ARG A 29 2.74 23.56 9.53
N PHE A 30 3.40 24.61 9.04
CA PHE A 30 2.85 25.46 7.99
C PHE A 30 2.81 24.73 6.64
N VAL A 31 3.91 24.10 6.24
CA VAL A 31 4.04 23.40 4.95
C VAL A 31 3.12 22.18 4.86
N HIS A 32 2.94 21.47 5.97
CA HIS A 32 2.04 20.31 6.04
C HIS A 32 0.57 20.69 6.30
N SER A 33 0.25 21.99 6.40
CA SER A 33 -1.12 22.45 6.61
C SER A 33 -1.99 22.25 5.37
N GLU A 34 -3.29 22.02 5.59
CA GLU A 34 -4.25 21.81 4.49
C GLU A 34 -4.43 23.07 3.63
N GLY A 35 -4.38 24.25 4.26
CA GLY A 35 -4.48 25.52 3.56
C GLY A 35 -3.31 25.74 2.60
N PHE A 36 -2.07 25.48 3.05
CA PHE A 36 -0.90 25.58 2.18
C PHE A 36 -0.95 24.58 1.03
N ARG A 37 -1.31 23.32 1.32
CA ARG A 37 -1.50 22.28 0.31
C ARG A 37 -2.54 22.67 -0.73
N ASN A 38 -3.70 23.18 -0.31
CA ASN A 38 -4.78 23.59 -1.22
C ASN A 38 -4.40 24.83 -2.04
N ALA A 39 -3.61 25.75 -1.47
CA ALA A 39 -3.06 26.88 -2.22
C ALA A 39 -2.09 26.42 -3.32
N ILE A 40 -1.17 25.50 -3.02
CA ILE A 40 -0.27 24.91 -4.02
C ILE A 40 -1.07 24.15 -5.09
N LEU A 41 -2.10 23.40 -4.69
CA LEU A 41 -3.01 22.73 -5.62
C LEU A 41 -3.66 23.72 -6.60
N ALA A 42 -4.20 24.83 -6.09
CA ALA A 42 -4.79 25.88 -6.92
C ALA A 42 -3.77 26.46 -7.90
N VAL A 43 -2.53 26.72 -7.46
CA VAL A 43 -1.44 27.18 -8.33
C VAL A 43 -1.11 26.16 -9.42
N ILE A 44 -1.06 24.86 -9.10
CA ILE A 44 -0.82 23.79 -10.07
C ILE A 44 -1.93 23.77 -11.14
N VAL A 45 -3.19 23.82 -10.72
CA VAL A 45 -4.35 23.78 -11.63
C VAL A 45 -4.37 25.00 -12.54
N VAL A 46 -4.21 26.20 -11.98
CA VAL A 46 -4.14 27.45 -12.77
C VAL A 46 -2.98 27.38 -13.77
N ASN A 47 -1.80 26.95 -13.34
CA ASN A 47 -0.65 26.81 -14.20
C ASN A 47 -0.87 25.75 -15.31
N ALA A 48 -1.57 24.66 -15.02
CA ALA A 48 -1.89 23.65 -16.04
C ALA A 48 -2.83 24.22 -17.12
N ILE A 49 -3.84 25.01 -16.72
CA ILE A 49 -4.74 25.70 -17.65
C ILE A 49 -3.96 26.71 -18.51
N LEU A 50 -3.12 27.54 -17.87
CA LEU A 50 -2.30 28.53 -18.57
C LEU A 50 -1.34 27.88 -19.58
N LEU A 51 -0.76 26.72 -19.24
CA LEU A 51 0.09 25.96 -20.15
C LEU A 51 -0.69 25.47 -21.39
N GLY A 52 -1.92 24.98 -21.21
CA GLY A 52 -2.79 24.58 -22.31
C GLY A 52 -3.10 25.73 -23.25
N ILE A 53 -3.48 26.89 -22.69
CA ILE A 53 -3.76 28.11 -23.46
C ILE A 53 -2.50 28.59 -24.21
N ASN A 54 -1.34 28.53 -23.57
CA ASN A 54 -0.06 28.96 -24.15
C ASN A 54 0.49 28.00 -25.22
N THR A 55 -0.17 26.85 -25.46
CA THR A 55 0.21 25.89 -26.50
C THR A 55 -0.35 26.28 -27.86
N ASP A 56 -1.44 27.06 -27.92
CA ASP A 56 -1.94 27.62 -29.17
C ASP A 56 -1.00 28.73 -29.69
N HIS A 57 -0.48 28.51 -30.89
CA HIS A 57 0.48 29.40 -31.55
C HIS A 57 -0.03 30.85 -31.66
N GLY A 58 -1.33 31.05 -31.93
CA GLY A 58 -1.90 32.40 -32.10
C GLY A 58 -1.96 33.22 -30.81
N PHE A 59 -2.12 32.56 -29.66
CA PHE A 59 -2.16 33.22 -28.35
C PHE A 59 -0.76 33.51 -27.82
N HIS A 60 0.18 32.59 -28.06
CA HIS A 60 1.58 32.72 -27.66
C HIS A 60 2.23 33.98 -28.27
N ASP A 61 1.96 34.26 -29.55
CA ASP A 61 2.56 35.40 -30.24
C ASP A 61 2.10 36.76 -29.68
N ARG A 62 0.88 36.82 -29.13
CA ARG A 62 0.29 38.05 -28.58
C ARG A 62 0.60 38.27 -27.09
N TYR A 63 0.59 37.20 -26.30
CA TYR A 63 0.72 37.28 -24.83
C TYR A 63 1.95 36.55 -24.26
N GLY A 64 2.87 36.06 -25.09
CA GLY A 64 3.99 35.22 -24.67
C GLY A 64 4.87 35.83 -23.59
N ARG A 65 5.10 37.15 -23.60
CA ARG A 65 5.85 37.84 -22.54
C ARG A 65 5.14 37.80 -21.18
N LEU A 66 3.83 37.99 -21.16
CA LEU A 66 3.03 37.93 -19.93
C LEU A 66 2.99 36.49 -19.40
N MET A 67 2.80 35.51 -20.29
CA MET A 67 2.80 34.09 -19.92
C MET A 67 4.16 33.64 -19.36
N ALA A 68 5.27 34.13 -19.93
CA ALA A 68 6.61 33.85 -19.41
C ALA A 68 6.82 34.39 -17.98
N GLN A 69 6.24 35.56 -17.64
CA GLN A 69 6.29 36.10 -16.29
C GLN A 69 5.46 35.25 -15.31
N PHE A 70 4.29 34.78 -15.71
CA PHE A 70 3.49 33.85 -14.91
C PHE A 70 4.21 32.52 -14.70
N ASP A 71 4.81 31.94 -15.74
CA ASP A 71 5.60 30.70 -15.63
C ASP A 71 6.77 30.87 -14.65
N LEU A 72 7.45 32.01 -14.67
CA LEU A 72 8.52 32.34 -13.72
C LEU A 72 7.99 32.45 -12.29
N ALA A 73 6.89 33.17 -12.08
CA ALA A 73 6.27 33.34 -10.77
C ALA A 73 5.83 32.00 -10.18
N VAL A 74 5.17 31.15 -10.96
CA VAL A 74 4.77 29.80 -10.55
C VAL A 74 5.99 28.93 -10.23
N THR A 75 7.02 28.99 -11.06
CA THR A 75 8.27 28.24 -10.81
C THR A 75 8.93 28.70 -9.50
N ALA A 76 8.96 30.01 -9.23
CA ALA A 76 9.47 30.56 -7.99
C ALA A 76 8.66 30.07 -6.77
N ILE A 77 7.33 30.05 -6.85
CA ILE A 77 6.46 29.50 -5.79
C ILE A 77 6.83 28.05 -5.50
N PHE A 78 7.04 27.22 -6.52
CA PHE A 78 7.40 25.82 -6.35
C PHE A 78 8.81 25.61 -5.82
N VAL A 79 9.77 26.45 -6.20
CA VAL A 79 11.11 26.44 -5.60
C VAL A 79 11.03 26.78 -4.12
N CYS A 80 10.25 27.79 -3.74
CA CYS A 80 10.02 28.14 -2.34
C CYS A 80 9.35 27.00 -1.58
N GLU A 81 8.30 26.39 -2.14
CA GLU A 81 7.61 25.24 -1.58
C GLU A 81 8.56 24.08 -1.26
N ILE A 82 9.36 23.66 -2.24
CA ILE A 82 10.30 22.54 -2.10
C ILE A 82 11.44 22.88 -1.14
N SER A 83 11.93 24.12 -1.16
CA SER A 83 12.94 24.59 -0.21
C SER A 83 12.42 24.53 1.23
N MET A 84 11.18 24.93 1.46
CA MET A 84 10.54 24.85 2.78
C MET A 84 10.32 23.40 3.23
N LYS A 85 9.87 22.50 2.33
CA LYS A 85 9.75 21.06 2.60
C LYS A 85 11.10 20.43 2.95
N LEU A 86 12.14 20.73 2.16
CA LEU A 86 13.49 20.22 2.38
C LEU A 86 14.07 20.70 3.72
N TYR A 87 13.83 21.96 4.09
CA TYR A 87 14.26 22.51 5.37
C TYR A 87 13.54 21.86 6.57
N ALA A 88 12.23 21.61 6.45
CA ALA A 88 11.44 20.98 7.50
C ALA A 88 11.80 19.49 7.70
N ASP A 89 11.79 18.71 6.62
CA ASP A 89 11.86 17.25 6.64
C ASP A 89 13.29 16.70 6.53
N ARG A 90 14.26 17.51 6.07
CA ARG A 90 15.68 17.13 5.91
C ARG A 90 15.86 15.81 5.13
N LEU A 91 16.56 14.84 5.70
CA LEU A 91 16.79 13.53 5.09
C LEU A 91 15.50 12.70 4.94
N LYS A 92 14.45 12.99 5.72
CA LYS A 92 13.15 12.31 5.55
C LYS A 92 12.50 12.68 4.21
N PHE A 93 12.79 13.86 3.68
CA PHE A 93 12.31 14.31 2.37
C PHE A 93 12.64 13.29 1.27
N PHE A 94 13.88 12.79 1.24
CA PHE A 94 14.35 11.86 0.21
C PHE A 94 13.85 10.42 0.39
N ARG A 95 13.17 10.10 1.50
CA ARG A 95 12.55 8.78 1.71
C ARG A 95 11.13 8.71 1.12
N ASP A 96 10.49 9.84 0.87
CA ASP A 96 9.19 9.90 0.21
C ASP A 96 9.38 10.08 -1.31
N GLY A 97 8.98 9.07 -2.08
CA GLY A 97 9.11 9.07 -3.54
C GLY A 97 8.35 10.24 -4.21
N TRP A 98 7.25 10.71 -3.61
CA TRP A 98 6.50 11.84 -4.14
C TRP A 98 7.21 13.18 -3.95
N ASN A 99 7.94 13.33 -2.84
CA ASN A 99 8.78 14.50 -2.60
C ASN A 99 9.99 14.54 -3.54
N VAL A 100 10.62 13.38 -3.79
CA VAL A 100 11.70 13.25 -4.78
C VAL A 100 11.20 13.57 -6.19
N PHE A 101 10.02 13.06 -6.57
CA PHE A 101 9.38 13.35 -7.85
C PHE A 101 9.13 14.86 -8.05
N ASP A 102 8.53 15.51 -7.05
CA ASP A 102 8.31 16.96 -7.08
C ASP A 102 9.63 17.74 -7.20
N PHE A 103 10.66 17.33 -6.45
CA PHE A 103 11.99 17.93 -6.53
C PHE A 103 12.58 17.82 -7.94
N LEU A 104 12.49 16.66 -8.59
CA LEU A 104 12.98 16.45 -9.95
C LEU A 104 12.26 17.34 -10.97
N ILE A 105 10.94 17.50 -10.85
CA ILE A 105 10.15 18.37 -11.74
C ILE A 105 10.54 19.84 -11.56
N VAL A 106 10.67 20.30 -10.31
CA VAL A 106 11.07 21.68 -10.02
C VAL A 106 12.50 21.94 -10.48
N PHE A 107 13.41 21.00 -10.24
CA PHE A 107 14.78 21.06 -10.72
C PHE A 107 14.85 21.17 -12.25
N ALA A 108 14.13 20.33 -12.99
CA ALA A 108 14.08 20.40 -14.45
C ALA A 108 13.45 21.72 -14.96
N SER A 109 12.48 22.26 -14.23
CA SER A 109 11.86 23.55 -14.55
C SER A 109 12.84 24.71 -14.39
N VAL A 110 13.64 24.72 -13.31
CA VAL A 110 14.69 25.73 -13.09
C VAL A 110 15.80 25.62 -14.13
N LEU A 111 16.22 24.39 -14.47
CA LEU A 111 17.22 24.15 -15.50
C LEU A 111 16.81 24.71 -16.87
N THR A 112 15.51 24.72 -17.16
CA THR A 112 14.97 25.29 -18.39
C THR A 112 15.07 26.83 -18.42
N LEU A 113 14.92 27.51 -17.28
CA LEU A 113 14.97 28.98 -17.18
C LEU A 113 16.39 29.56 -17.34
N GLY A 114 17.41 28.86 -16.85
CA GLY A 114 18.80 29.34 -16.84
C GLY A 114 19.54 29.25 -18.18
N SER A 115 18.85 28.94 -19.28
CA SER A 115 19.48 28.46 -20.52
C SER A 115 19.28 29.38 -21.72
N THR A 116 20.02 30.49 -21.74
CA THR A 116 20.01 31.47 -22.84
C THR A 116 21.18 31.28 -23.83
N GLY A 117 21.72 30.07 -23.98
CA GLY A 117 22.91 29.78 -24.83
C GLY A 117 22.62 29.01 -26.13
N VAL A 118 23.46 29.19 -27.15
CA VAL A 118 23.25 28.72 -28.55
C VAL A 118 23.54 27.22 -28.75
N ALA A 119 24.27 26.55 -27.85
CA ALA A 119 24.60 25.11 -27.92
C ALA A 119 23.43 24.17 -27.52
N ALA A 120 22.24 24.73 -27.36
CA ALA A 120 21.10 24.18 -26.64
C ALA A 120 19.98 23.55 -27.50
N LEU A 121 20.11 23.45 -28.81
CA LEU A 121 18.88 23.36 -29.61
C LEU A 121 18.12 22.02 -29.55
N ARG A 122 18.78 20.87 -29.26
CA ARG A 122 18.10 19.56 -29.13
C ARG A 122 17.68 19.21 -27.71
N VAL A 123 18.62 19.23 -26.76
CA VAL A 123 18.34 18.93 -25.33
C VAL A 123 17.28 19.89 -24.78
N PHE A 124 17.28 21.14 -25.22
CA PHE A 124 16.36 22.13 -24.68
C PHE A 124 14.99 22.11 -25.36
N ARG A 125 14.85 21.52 -26.56
CA ARG A 125 13.54 21.16 -27.10
C ARG A 125 12.86 20.13 -26.19
N VAL A 126 13.63 19.16 -25.69
CA VAL A 126 13.13 18.15 -24.73
C VAL A 126 12.83 18.80 -23.37
N LEU A 127 13.70 19.66 -22.84
CA LEU A 127 13.44 20.37 -21.57
C LEU A 127 12.19 21.28 -21.62
N ARG A 128 11.90 21.88 -22.79
CA ARG A 128 10.63 22.60 -23.01
C ARG A 128 9.41 21.70 -22.90
N VAL A 129 9.51 20.41 -23.27
CA VAL A 129 8.42 19.43 -23.08
C VAL A 129 8.36 18.97 -21.63
N VAL A 130 9.51 18.85 -20.95
CA VAL A 130 9.58 18.48 -19.52
C VAL A 130 8.80 19.45 -18.64
N ARG A 131 8.63 20.72 -19.03
CA ARG A 131 7.76 21.64 -18.29
C ARG A 131 6.31 21.15 -18.21
N VAL A 132 5.81 20.41 -19.21
CA VAL A 132 4.47 19.79 -19.19
C VAL A 132 4.35 18.76 -18.07
N LEU A 133 5.46 18.11 -17.70
CA LEU A 133 5.49 17.17 -16.59
C LEU A 133 5.09 17.81 -15.26
N ARG A 134 5.16 19.14 -15.12
CA ARG A 134 4.69 19.82 -13.90
C ARG A 134 3.20 19.61 -13.62
N VAL A 135 2.38 19.32 -14.64
CA VAL A 135 0.97 18.96 -14.45
C VAL A 135 0.86 17.64 -13.68
N PHE A 136 1.85 16.75 -13.80
CA PHE A 136 1.86 15.50 -13.03
C PHE A 136 2.10 15.72 -11.53
N ARG A 137 2.50 16.93 -11.09
CA ARG A 137 2.47 17.25 -9.66
C ARG A 137 1.06 17.19 -9.07
N LEU A 138 0.01 17.22 -9.91
CA LEU A 138 -1.35 16.93 -9.45
C LEU A 138 -1.44 15.53 -8.81
N PHE A 139 -0.74 14.53 -9.37
CA PHE A 139 -0.69 13.19 -8.80
C PHE A 139 0.01 13.19 -7.43
N SER A 140 1.04 14.01 -7.23
CA SER A 140 1.70 14.14 -5.93
C SER A 140 0.89 14.98 -4.94
N VAL A 141 -0.02 15.86 -5.33
CA VAL A 141 -0.78 16.66 -4.34
C VAL A 141 -2.13 16.01 -3.98
N VAL A 142 -2.77 15.33 -4.92
CA VAL A 142 -4.09 14.72 -4.73
C VAL A 142 -3.94 13.29 -4.22
N LYS A 143 -4.35 13.06 -2.97
CA LYS A 143 -4.25 11.75 -2.30
C LYS A 143 -4.93 10.61 -3.08
N GLU A 144 -6.08 10.88 -3.68
CA GLU A 144 -6.80 9.87 -4.49
C GLU A 144 -6.01 9.46 -5.73
N LEU A 145 -5.34 10.41 -6.41
CA LEU A 145 -4.48 10.09 -7.55
C LEU A 145 -3.25 9.29 -7.13
N ARG A 146 -2.61 9.66 -5.99
CA ARG A 146 -1.54 8.86 -5.40
C ARG A 146 -2.00 7.42 -5.16
N ARG A 147 -3.16 7.26 -4.52
CA ARG A 147 -3.72 5.96 -4.18
C ARG A 147 -3.95 5.08 -5.42
N VAL A 148 -4.45 5.66 -6.51
CA VAL A 148 -4.64 4.94 -7.78
C VAL A 148 -3.30 4.50 -8.37
N VAL A 149 -2.30 5.39 -8.42
CA VAL A 149 -0.97 5.07 -8.94
C VAL A 149 -0.26 4.03 -8.07
N GLU A 150 -0.32 4.18 -6.75
CA GLU A 150 0.25 3.23 -5.79
C GLU A 150 -0.44 1.86 -5.90
N ALA A 151 -1.77 1.81 -6.04
CA ALA A 151 -2.50 0.57 -6.28
C ALA A 151 -2.05 -0.11 -7.58
N PHE A 152 -1.89 0.66 -8.66
CA PHE A 152 -1.38 0.16 -9.94
C PHE A 152 0.05 -0.39 -9.80
N LEU A 153 0.97 0.37 -9.19
CA LEU A 153 2.35 -0.07 -8.98
C LEU A 153 2.45 -1.30 -8.07
N ASN A 154 1.59 -1.39 -7.05
CA ASN A 154 1.52 -2.55 -6.16
C ASN A 154 0.94 -3.80 -6.84
N ALA A 155 0.22 -3.65 -7.96
CA ALA A 155 -0.26 -4.78 -8.76
C ALA A 155 0.82 -5.37 -9.68
N ILE A 156 1.82 -4.56 -10.09
CA ILE A 156 2.89 -5.00 -11.02
C ILE A 156 3.66 -6.24 -10.53
N PRO A 157 4.10 -6.33 -9.26
CA PRO A 157 4.82 -7.51 -8.77
C PRO A 157 4.07 -8.81 -8.99
N GLY A 158 2.74 -8.83 -8.80
CA GLY A 158 1.89 -10.02 -9.00
C GLY A 158 1.92 -10.55 -10.44
N MET A 159 2.23 -9.70 -11.42
CA MET A 159 2.33 -10.05 -12.84
C MET A 159 3.76 -10.11 -13.38
N SER A 160 4.76 -9.82 -12.55
CA SER A 160 6.16 -9.63 -12.98
C SER A 160 6.71 -10.82 -13.79
N ALA A 161 6.31 -12.05 -13.44
CA ALA A 161 6.68 -13.26 -14.18
C ALA A 161 6.12 -13.26 -15.62
N ILE A 162 4.83 -12.94 -15.79
CA ILE A 162 4.19 -12.89 -17.12
C ILE A 162 4.79 -11.74 -17.95
N ILE A 163 4.99 -10.58 -17.33
CA ILE A 163 5.63 -9.43 -17.97
C ILE A 163 7.05 -9.79 -18.44
N ALA A 164 7.82 -10.50 -17.61
CA ALA A 164 9.17 -10.94 -17.98
C ALA A 164 9.16 -11.91 -19.18
N VAL A 165 8.24 -12.87 -19.21
CA VAL A 165 8.06 -13.79 -20.36
C VAL A 165 7.65 -13.02 -21.61
N LEU A 166 6.70 -12.08 -21.50
CA LEU A 166 6.26 -11.24 -22.63
C LEU A 166 7.43 -10.40 -23.18
N LEU A 167 8.22 -9.76 -22.31
CA LEU A 167 9.38 -8.96 -22.72
C LEU A 167 10.46 -9.83 -23.38
N LEU A 168 10.71 -11.03 -22.86
CA LEU A 168 11.65 -11.99 -23.47
C LEU A 168 11.17 -12.41 -24.86
N MET A 169 9.88 -12.75 -25.00
CA MET A 169 9.30 -13.07 -26.30
C MET A 169 9.44 -11.89 -27.28
N PHE A 170 9.10 -10.68 -26.85
CA PHE A 170 9.26 -9.47 -27.65
C PHE A 170 10.71 -9.26 -28.11
N TYR A 171 11.67 -9.46 -27.21
CA TYR A 171 13.09 -9.34 -27.53
C TYR A 171 13.52 -10.37 -28.57
N VAL A 172 13.19 -11.65 -28.37
CA VAL A 172 13.53 -12.72 -29.31
C VAL A 172 12.88 -12.47 -30.67
N SER A 173 11.59 -12.12 -30.70
CA SER A 173 10.87 -11.78 -31.92
C SER A 173 11.48 -10.57 -32.63
N ALA A 174 11.87 -9.53 -31.90
CA ALA A 174 12.50 -8.35 -32.49
C ALA A 174 13.85 -8.66 -33.13
N VAL A 175 14.66 -9.55 -32.51
CA VAL A 175 15.92 -10.01 -33.11
C VAL A 175 15.64 -10.78 -34.40
N ILE A 176 14.69 -11.73 -34.37
CA ILE A 176 14.32 -12.54 -35.54
C ILE A 176 13.85 -11.67 -36.69
N THR A 177 12.91 -10.76 -36.46
CA THR A 177 12.36 -9.92 -37.55
C THR A 177 13.39 -8.93 -38.08
N THR A 178 14.26 -8.40 -37.22
CA THR A 178 15.34 -7.51 -37.67
C THR A 178 16.31 -8.22 -38.60
N ASP A 179 16.75 -9.43 -38.23
CA ASP A 179 17.72 -10.18 -39.03
C ASP A 179 17.10 -10.71 -40.34
N LEU A 180 15.85 -11.17 -40.26
CA LEU A 180 15.18 -11.84 -41.36
C LEU A 180 14.56 -10.87 -42.37
N PHE A 181 13.85 -9.84 -41.89
CA PHE A 181 13.06 -8.93 -42.72
C PHE A 181 13.69 -7.53 -42.85
N GLY A 182 14.67 -7.18 -42.01
CA GLY A 182 15.21 -5.82 -41.95
C GLY A 182 15.90 -5.32 -43.22
N ARG A 183 16.37 -6.23 -44.09
CA ARG A 183 16.94 -5.84 -45.41
C ARG A 183 15.86 -5.49 -46.42
N GLU A 184 14.76 -6.24 -46.46
CA GLU A 184 13.67 -6.07 -47.42
C GLU A 184 12.68 -5.00 -46.98
N GLN A 185 12.45 -4.85 -45.67
CA GLN A 185 11.57 -3.84 -45.09
C GLN A 185 12.32 -3.01 -44.02
N PRO A 186 13.25 -2.11 -44.42
CA PRO A 186 14.07 -1.35 -43.48
C PRO A 186 13.28 -0.39 -42.58
N GLU A 187 12.14 0.12 -43.05
CA GLU A 187 11.31 1.03 -42.25
C GLU A 187 10.65 0.32 -41.07
N LEU A 188 10.23 -0.95 -41.26
CA LEU A 188 9.52 -1.73 -40.25
C LEU A 188 10.47 -2.56 -39.37
N PHE A 189 11.55 -3.08 -39.97
CA PHE A 189 12.43 -4.06 -39.31
C PHE A 189 13.93 -3.73 -39.45
N GLY A 190 14.32 -2.58 -40.00
CA GLY A 190 15.73 -2.25 -40.26
C GLY A 190 16.57 -1.98 -39.02
N SER A 191 15.95 -1.86 -37.85
CA SER A 191 16.63 -1.75 -36.55
C SER A 191 15.83 -2.43 -35.45
N MET A 192 16.49 -2.80 -34.36
CA MET A 192 15.82 -3.36 -33.18
C MET A 192 14.66 -2.50 -32.70
N GLY A 193 14.82 -1.17 -32.68
CA GLY A 193 13.76 -0.24 -32.25
C GLY A 193 12.57 -0.23 -33.19
N ALA A 194 12.81 -0.26 -34.51
CA ALA A 194 11.75 -0.36 -35.52
C ALA A 194 10.99 -1.69 -35.36
N SER A 195 11.72 -2.81 -35.23
CA SER A 195 11.14 -4.13 -35.01
C SER A 195 10.30 -4.21 -33.73
N PHE A 196 10.79 -3.63 -32.62
CA PHE A 196 10.02 -3.54 -31.38
C PHE A 196 8.71 -2.77 -31.56
N PHE A 197 8.75 -1.63 -32.25
CA PHE A 197 7.57 -0.81 -32.51
C PHE A 197 6.55 -1.54 -33.40
N THR A 198 7.02 -2.15 -34.50
CA THR A 198 6.17 -2.93 -35.41
C THR A 198 5.55 -4.13 -34.71
N LEU A 199 6.32 -4.89 -33.92
CA LEU A 199 5.80 -6.02 -33.15
C LEU A 199 4.82 -5.59 -32.05
N PHE A 200 5.03 -4.40 -31.45
CA PHE A 200 4.07 -3.82 -30.50
C PHE A 200 2.75 -3.49 -31.18
N GLN A 201 2.78 -2.86 -32.36
CA GLN A 201 1.59 -2.60 -33.16
C GLN A 201 0.86 -3.91 -33.50
N ILE A 202 1.58 -4.90 -34.00
CA ILE A 202 1.04 -6.23 -34.34
C ILE A 202 0.40 -6.92 -33.12
N MET A 203 1.02 -6.84 -31.94
CA MET A 203 0.46 -7.38 -30.70
C MET A 203 -0.91 -6.78 -30.37
N THR A 204 -1.14 -5.50 -30.68
CA THR A 204 -2.46 -4.86 -30.46
C THR A 204 -3.52 -5.30 -31.48
N GLY A 205 -3.14 -6.10 -32.48
CA GLY A 205 -4.00 -6.53 -33.57
C GLY A 205 -4.15 -5.49 -34.68
N ASP A 206 -3.51 -4.33 -34.55
CA ASP A 206 -3.54 -3.27 -35.56
C ASP A 206 -2.53 -3.55 -36.68
N GLY A 207 -2.94 -3.35 -37.92
CA GLY A 207 -2.03 -3.33 -39.08
C GLY A 207 -1.30 -4.65 -39.43
N TRP A 208 -1.55 -5.76 -38.73
CA TRP A 208 -0.70 -6.96 -38.87
C TRP A 208 -0.81 -7.61 -40.25
N SER A 209 -2.00 -7.57 -40.85
CA SER A 209 -2.24 -8.16 -42.17
C SER A 209 -1.55 -7.36 -43.27
N GLU A 210 -1.48 -6.03 -43.12
CA GLU A 210 -0.74 -5.14 -44.00
C GLU A 210 0.76 -5.43 -43.93
N VAL A 211 1.32 -5.60 -42.72
CA VAL A 211 2.74 -5.93 -42.53
C VAL A 211 3.09 -7.25 -43.21
N VAL A 212 2.26 -8.29 -43.05
CA VAL A 212 2.52 -9.59 -43.69
C VAL A 212 2.41 -9.47 -45.21
N ARG A 213 1.43 -8.72 -45.73
CA ARG A 213 1.28 -8.50 -47.19
C ARG A 213 2.47 -7.75 -47.80
N LEU A 214 3.10 -6.84 -47.06
CA LEU A 214 4.32 -6.16 -47.52
C LEU A 214 5.54 -7.09 -47.62
N LEU A 215 5.48 -8.26 -46.98
CA LEU A 215 6.52 -9.27 -47.02
C LEU A 215 6.22 -10.40 -48.02
N ASP A 216 5.02 -10.48 -48.58
CA ASP A 216 4.54 -11.67 -49.30
C ASP A 216 5.38 -12.00 -50.53
N ASP A 217 5.85 -10.99 -51.27
CA ASP A 217 6.66 -11.18 -52.49
C ASP A 217 8.01 -11.87 -52.21
N ASN A 218 8.64 -11.57 -51.08
CA ASN A 218 9.97 -12.09 -50.72
C ASN A 218 9.92 -13.18 -49.63
N PHE A 219 8.86 -13.20 -48.83
CA PHE A 219 8.65 -14.12 -47.70
C PHE A 219 7.17 -14.58 -47.61
N PRO A 220 6.70 -15.43 -48.55
CA PRO A 220 5.31 -15.95 -48.52
C PRO A 220 4.95 -16.73 -47.25
N TRP A 221 5.95 -17.13 -46.46
CA TRP A 221 5.82 -17.87 -45.22
C TRP A 221 5.87 -16.98 -43.97
N ALA A 222 5.99 -15.66 -44.10
CA ALA A 222 6.08 -14.74 -42.97
C ALA A 222 4.89 -14.87 -42.00
N TRP A 223 3.70 -15.23 -42.49
CA TRP A 223 2.52 -15.49 -41.66
C TRP A 223 2.75 -16.59 -40.63
N LEU A 224 3.62 -17.59 -40.89
CA LEU A 224 3.98 -18.64 -39.94
C LEU A 224 4.72 -18.11 -38.71
N PHE A 225 5.35 -16.94 -38.81
CA PHE A 225 5.94 -16.26 -37.66
C PHE A 225 4.90 -15.36 -36.97
N PHE A 226 4.22 -14.50 -37.73
CA PHE A 226 3.35 -13.47 -37.15
C PHE A 226 2.07 -14.05 -36.52
N VAL A 227 1.44 -15.07 -37.11
CA VAL A 227 0.20 -15.64 -36.56
C VAL A 227 0.43 -16.30 -35.19
N PRO A 228 1.44 -17.17 -35.00
CA PRO A 228 1.76 -17.70 -33.67
C PRO A 228 2.20 -16.62 -32.69
N PHE A 229 2.97 -15.62 -33.14
CA PHE A 229 3.36 -14.48 -32.30
C PHE A 229 2.11 -13.76 -31.76
N ILE A 230 1.20 -13.32 -32.64
CA ILE A 230 -0.05 -12.64 -32.27
C ILE A 230 -0.87 -13.49 -31.30
N THR A 231 -1.05 -14.77 -31.61
CA THR A 231 -1.85 -15.69 -30.78
C THR A 231 -1.24 -15.83 -29.39
N LEU A 232 0.08 -16.05 -29.31
CA LEU A 232 0.77 -16.27 -28.03
C LEU A 232 0.82 -14.98 -27.20
N THR A 233 1.08 -13.82 -27.81
CA THR A 233 1.09 -12.54 -27.09
C THR A 233 -0.30 -12.11 -26.65
N SER A 234 -1.33 -12.31 -27.48
CA SER A 234 -2.72 -12.02 -27.12
C SER A 234 -3.18 -12.89 -25.96
N PHE A 235 -2.84 -14.19 -26.01
CA PHE A 235 -3.12 -15.11 -24.91
C PHE A 235 -2.37 -14.74 -23.63
N ALA A 236 -1.09 -14.35 -23.73
CA ALA A 236 -0.31 -13.90 -22.58
C ALA A 236 -0.90 -12.63 -21.93
N VAL A 237 -1.32 -11.65 -22.73
CA VAL A 237 -1.99 -10.42 -22.25
C VAL A 237 -3.33 -10.75 -21.58
N LEU A 238 -4.12 -11.65 -22.16
CA LEU A 238 -5.37 -12.11 -21.55
C LEU A 238 -5.13 -12.80 -20.20
N ASN A 239 -4.14 -13.69 -20.14
CA ASN A 239 -3.77 -14.37 -18.90
C ASN A 239 -3.21 -13.41 -17.85
N MET A 240 -2.51 -12.35 -18.26
CA MET A 240 -2.10 -11.28 -17.36
C MET A 240 -3.31 -10.59 -16.72
N PHE A 241 -4.34 -10.28 -17.51
CA PHE A 241 -5.58 -9.69 -17.01
C PHE A 241 -6.31 -10.62 -16.03
N ILE A 242 -6.43 -11.90 -16.39
CA ILE A 242 -7.00 -12.92 -15.51
C ILE A 242 -6.19 -13.03 -14.22
N ALA A 243 -4.85 -13.06 -14.30
CA ALA A 243 -3.99 -13.15 -13.13
C ALA A 243 -4.19 -11.95 -12.17
N VAL A 244 -4.32 -10.73 -12.69
CA VAL A 244 -4.62 -9.54 -11.85
C VAL A 244 -5.97 -9.67 -11.16
N ILE A 245 -7.00 -10.06 -11.90
CA ILE A 245 -8.34 -10.22 -11.35
C ILE A 245 -8.34 -11.31 -10.28
N VAL A 246 -7.73 -12.45 -10.58
CA VAL A 246 -7.63 -13.58 -9.63
C VAL A 246 -6.85 -13.16 -8.39
N ASP A 247 -5.70 -12.48 -8.53
CA ASP A 247 -4.94 -11.99 -7.38
C ASP A 247 -5.75 -10.98 -6.55
N SER A 248 -6.50 -10.07 -7.19
CA SER A 248 -7.38 -9.13 -6.51
C SER A 248 -8.51 -9.83 -5.76
N LEU A 249 -9.20 -10.78 -6.39
CA LEU A 249 -10.29 -11.54 -5.80
C LEU A 249 -9.79 -12.45 -4.67
N GLN A 250 -8.64 -13.10 -4.85
CA GLN A 250 -8.02 -13.93 -3.82
C GLN A 250 -7.64 -13.10 -2.60
N ARG A 251 -7.06 -11.90 -2.79
CA ARG A 251 -6.77 -10.99 -1.68
C ARG A 251 -8.02 -10.58 -0.91
N GLU A 252 -9.13 -10.31 -1.60
CA GLU A 252 -10.42 -10.00 -0.95
C GLU A 252 -10.97 -11.21 -0.18
N GLN A 253 -10.94 -12.41 -0.77
CA GLN A 253 -11.41 -13.62 -0.11
C GLN A 253 -10.56 -14.03 1.09
N VAL A 254 -9.23 -13.98 0.97
CA VAL A 254 -8.31 -14.29 2.07
C VAL A 254 -8.57 -13.36 3.24
N ARG A 255 -8.71 -12.06 2.99
CA ARG A 255 -9.05 -11.08 4.04
C ARG A 255 -10.40 -11.39 4.70
N ALA A 256 -11.42 -11.71 3.91
CA ALA A 256 -12.74 -12.06 4.45
C ALA A 256 -12.71 -13.34 5.31
N ILE A 257 -11.93 -14.35 4.91
CA ILE A 257 -11.73 -15.58 5.69
C ILE A 257 -10.95 -15.29 6.96
N GLU A 258 -9.90 -14.48 6.90
CA GLU A 258 -9.12 -14.08 8.07
C GLU A 258 -9.97 -13.32 9.09
N THR A 259 -10.80 -12.38 8.66
CA THR A 259 -11.73 -11.66 9.55
C THR A 259 -12.76 -12.61 10.16
N ALA A 260 -13.37 -13.49 9.36
CA ALA A 260 -14.34 -14.46 9.87
C ALA A 260 -13.71 -15.44 10.88
N ASN A 261 -12.49 -15.89 10.63
CA ASN A 261 -11.74 -16.74 11.56
C ASN A 261 -11.34 -15.99 12.83
N ALA A 262 -10.98 -14.71 12.73
CA ALA A 262 -10.68 -13.88 13.89
C ALA A 262 -11.93 -13.70 14.77
N ASP A 263 -13.07 -13.39 14.16
CA ASP A 263 -14.35 -13.24 14.87
C ASP A 263 -14.79 -14.55 15.54
N LEU A 264 -14.67 -15.69 14.82
CA LEU A 264 -14.97 -17.00 15.39
C LEU A 264 -14.06 -17.34 16.57
N ARG A 265 -12.75 -17.06 16.47
CA ARG A 265 -11.81 -17.28 17.57
C ARG A 265 -12.12 -16.40 18.77
N ALA A 266 -12.45 -15.13 18.55
CA ALA A 266 -12.87 -14.22 19.62
C ALA A 266 -14.11 -14.76 20.34
N GLY A 267 -15.13 -15.22 19.58
CA GLY A 267 -16.33 -15.83 20.16
C GLY A 267 -16.07 -17.13 20.94
N ILE A 268 -15.15 -17.98 20.47
CA ILE A 268 -14.74 -19.19 21.22
C ILE A 268 -14.02 -18.81 22.52
N THR A 269 -13.15 -17.79 22.50
CA THR A 269 -12.46 -17.32 23.70
C THR A 269 -13.44 -16.75 24.71
N GLU A 270 -14.39 -15.92 24.27
CA GLU A 270 -15.45 -15.36 25.13
C GLU A 270 -16.34 -16.46 25.74
N ALA A 271 -16.78 -17.43 24.92
CA ALA A 271 -17.55 -18.57 25.41
C ALA A 271 -16.76 -19.42 26.42
N ARG A 272 -15.45 -19.60 26.19
CA ARG A 272 -14.57 -20.34 27.10
C ARG A 272 -14.39 -19.60 28.43
N GLU A 273 -14.16 -18.29 28.40
CA GLU A 273 -14.05 -17.47 29.62
C GLU A 273 -15.36 -17.50 30.42
N THR A 274 -16.51 -17.48 29.74
CA THR A 274 -17.82 -17.61 30.39
C THR A 274 -17.98 -18.96 31.08
N LEU A 275 -17.65 -20.06 30.37
CA LEU A 275 -17.69 -21.42 30.94
C LEU A 275 -16.71 -21.61 32.09
N GLU A 276 -15.49 -21.08 32.00
CA GLU A 276 -14.52 -21.14 33.09
C GLU A 276 -15.00 -20.35 34.31
N GLY A 277 -15.70 -19.23 34.11
CA GLY A 277 -16.41 -18.49 35.16
C GLY A 277 -17.51 -19.31 35.84
N GLU A 278 -18.42 -19.90 35.05
CA GLU A 278 -19.50 -20.74 35.57
C GLU A 278 -18.99 -21.98 36.33
N ILE A 279 -17.95 -22.65 35.82
CA ILE A 279 -17.32 -23.79 36.51
C ILE A 279 -16.68 -23.33 37.83
N GLY A 280 -16.08 -22.14 37.86
CA GLY A 280 -15.53 -21.55 39.07
C GLY A 280 -16.58 -21.35 40.15
N ASP A 281 -17.74 -20.79 39.79
CA ASP A 281 -18.87 -20.59 40.70
C ASP A 281 -19.41 -21.92 41.21
N VAL A 282 -19.66 -22.89 40.33
CA VAL A 282 -20.13 -24.23 40.73
C VAL A 282 -19.12 -24.93 41.64
N SER A 283 -17.83 -24.80 41.37
CA SER A 283 -16.79 -25.38 42.22
C SER A 283 -16.77 -24.74 43.62
N ALA A 284 -17.06 -23.43 43.72
CA ALA A 284 -17.16 -22.75 45.01
C ALA A 284 -18.39 -23.25 45.80
N ASP A 285 -19.53 -23.38 45.14
CA ASP A 285 -20.77 -23.91 45.75
C ASP A 285 -20.57 -25.34 46.29
N VAL A 286 -19.90 -26.22 45.51
CA VAL A 286 -19.60 -27.60 45.94
C VAL A 286 -18.73 -27.61 47.19
N GLN A 287 -17.72 -26.73 47.24
CA GLN A 287 -16.79 -26.66 48.36
C GLN A 287 -17.47 -26.13 49.63
N GLU A 288 -18.40 -25.18 49.49
CA GLU A 288 -19.24 -24.72 50.60
C GLU A 288 -20.13 -25.84 51.16
N ILE A 289 -20.70 -26.69 50.30
CA ILE A 289 -21.49 -27.85 50.73
C ILE A 289 -20.63 -28.88 51.46
N GLU A 290 -19.44 -29.22 50.93
CA GLU A 290 -18.52 -30.15 51.60
C GLU A 290 -18.12 -29.64 52.99
N ASP A 291 -17.79 -28.35 53.10
CA ASP A 291 -17.44 -27.73 54.38
C ASP A 291 -18.62 -27.77 55.37
N ALA A 292 -19.83 -27.48 54.90
CA ALA A 292 -21.05 -27.57 55.71
C ALA A 292 -21.35 -29.00 56.18
N GLU A 293 -21.13 -30.02 55.34
CA GLU A 293 -21.28 -31.43 55.73
C GLU A 293 -20.27 -31.83 56.80
N VAL A 294 -19.01 -31.39 56.70
CA VAL A 294 -17.97 -31.65 57.71
C VAL A 294 -18.35 -31.03 59.05
N VAL A 295 -18.86 -29.80 59.05
CA VAL A 295 -19.33 -29.12 60.27
C VAL A 295 -20.51 -29.88 60.87
N ALA A 296 -21.52 -30.23 60.07
CA ALA A 296 -22.68 -30.98 60.53
C ALA A 296 -22.30 -32.37 61.08
N ALA A 297 -21.30 -33.04 60.50
CA ALA A 297 -20.79 -34.31 60.99
C ALA A 297 -20.12 -34.17 62.38
N ARG A 298 -19.38 -33.08 62.61
CA ARG A 298 -18.79 -32.77 63.93
C ARG A 298 -19.87 -32.51 64.98
N GLU A 299 -20.86 -31.68 64.67
CA GLU A 299 -21.98 -31.40 65.59
C GLU A 299 -22.74 -32.69 65.94
N ARG A 300 -23.03 -33.54 64.94
CA ARG A 300 -23.67 -34.85 65.18
C ARG A 300 -22.83 -35.75 66.09
N ALA A 301 -21.51 -35.77 65.92
CA ALA A 301 -20.60 -36.54 66.77
C ALA A 301 -20.61 -36.03 68.21
N GLU A 302 -20.59 -34.71 68.42
CA GLU A 302 -20.68 -34.09 69.75
C GLU A 302 -22.02 -34.40 70.44
N ILE A 303 -23.14 -34.27 69.72
CA ILE A 303 -24.47 -34.62 70.24
C ILE A 303 -24.51 -36.10 70.65
N MET A 304 -24.01 -37.00 69.81
CA MET A 304 -23.97 -38.44 70.11
C MET A 304 -23.10 -38.75 71.32
N ALA A 305 -21.96 -38.07 71.47
CA ALA A 305 -21.10 -38.20 72.65
C ALA A 305 -21.82 -37.71 73.93
N SER A 306 -22.52 -36.58 73.87
CA SER A 306 -23.30 -36.05 74.99
C SER A 306 -24.46 -36.98 75.39
N ILE A 307 -25.17 -37.56 74.42
CA ILE A 307 -26.22 -38.55 74.66
C ILE A 307 -25.64 -39.81 75.32
N ALA A 308 -24.47 -40.28 74.87
CA ALA A 308 -23.81 -41.44 75.45
C ALA A 308 -23.41 -41.19 76.91
N ALA A 309 -22.85 -40.01 77.22
CA ALA A 309 -22.50 -39.61 78.57
C ALA A 309 -23.74 -39.54 79.49
N LEU A 310 -24.83 -38.89 79.04
CA LEU A 310 -26.10 -38.84 79.78
C LEU A 310 -26.68 -40.23 80.06
N ARG A 311 -26.61 -41.16 79.10
CA ARG A 311 -27.06 -42.55 79.29
C ARG A 311 -26.26 -43.27 80.38
N GLU A 312 -24.97 -43.00 80.47
CA GLU A 312 -24.11 -43.61 81.48
C GLU A 312 -24.36 -43.02 82.88
N GLU A 313 -24.49 -41.70 82.99
CA GLU A 313 -24.93 -41.02 84.23
C GLU A 313 -26.27 -41.58 84.73
N LEU A 314 -27.22 -41.78 83.83
CA LEU A 314 -28.55 -42.31 84.16
C LEU A 314 -28.49 -43.79 84.58
N ARG A 315 -27.54 -44.56 84.05
CA ARG A 315 -27.24 -45.93 84.51
C ARG A 315 -26.65 -45.94 85.91
N GLU A 316 -25.68 -45.08 86.19
CA GLU A 316 -25.06 -44.96 87.51
C GLU A 316 -26.08 -44.52 88.57
N MET A 317 -26.94 -43.55 88.25
CA MET A 317 -28.07 -43.16 89.10
C MET A 317 -29.02 -44.33 89.39
N ARG A 318 -29.41 -45.10 88.36
CA ARG A 318 -30.28 -46.28 88.54
C ARG A 318 -29.61 -47.38 89.37
N ALA A 319 -28.32 -47.63 89.16
CA ALA A 319 -27.55 -48.59 89.95
C ALA A 319 -27.39 -48.14 91.42
N GLY A 320 -27.26 -46.83 91.66
CA GLY A 320 -27.24 -46.23 93.00
C GLY A 320 -28.59 -46.31 93.72
N MET A 321 -29.71 -46.18 92.99
CA MET A 321 -31.06 -46.37 93.55
C MET A 321 -31.36 -47.84 93.87
N ALA A 322 -30.91 -48.79 93.05
CA ALA A 322 -31.07 -50.22 93.30
C ALA A 322 -30.24 -50.75 94.49
N LYS A 323 -29.29 -49.96 95.01
CA LYS A 323 -28.44 -50.30 96.16
C LYS A 323 -28.97 -49.76 97.50
N ARG A 324 -30.11 -49.06 97.49
CA ARG A 324 -30.76 -48.42 98.65
C ARG A 324 -32.07 -49.08 99.09
N GLU A 325 -32.44 -50.21 98.47
CA GLU A 325 -33.45 -51.16 98.98
C GLU A 325 -32.75 -52.36 99.62
#